data_AF-A0A3C1YFG8-F1
#
_entry.id   AF-A0A3C1YFG8-F1
#
_cell.length_a   1.000
_cell.length_b   1.000
_cell.length_c   1.000
_cell.angle_alpha   90.00
_cell.angle_beta   90.00
_cell.angle_gamma   90.00
#
_symmetry.space_group_name_H-M   'P 1'
#
loop_
_entity.id
_entity.type
_entity.pdbx_description
1 polymer ?
#
loop_
_entity_poly.entity_id
_entity_poly.type
_entity_poly.pdbx_seq_one_letter_code
_entity_poly.pdbx_strand_id
1 'polypeptide(L)' 'MPEILKDKCTGCGICEEACPGKCIAVGSDDIAVIEEFYCENCGICAEVCPEKAAVLPWHSWQQWNKA' A
#
# COMPACT_ATOMS: atom_id res chain seq x y z
N MET A 1 -3.58 6.02 7.15
CA MET A 1 -3.09 4.65 6.90
C MET A 1 -3.57 4.18 5.56
N PRO A 2 -2.69 3.58 4.73
CA PRO A 2 -3.11 3.08 3.44
C PRO A 2 -4.26 2.07 3.59
N GLU A 3 -5.25 2.16 2.72
CA GLU A 3 -6.37 1.25 2.62
C GLU A 3 -6.26 0.47 1.31
N ILE A 4 -6.60 -0.82 1.33
CA ILE A 4 -6.59 -1.68 0.15
C ILE A 4 -8.02 -1.82 -0.38
N LEU A 5 -8.23 -1.31 -1.59
CA LEU A 5 -9.44 -1.48 -2.37
C LEU A 5 -9.50 -2.91 -2.92
N LYS A 6 -10.29 -3.76 -2.25
CA LYS A 6 -10.36 -5.19 -2.56
C LYS A 6 -10.86 -5.50 -3.97
N ASP A 7 -11.70 -4.64 -4.52
CA ASP A 7 -12.23 -4.73 -5.89
C ASP A 7 -11.18 -4.47 -6.98
N LYS A 8 -10.05 -3.86 -6.62
CA LYS A 8 -8.94 -3.55 -7.54
C LYS A 8 -7.67 -4.35 -7.25
N CYS A 9 -7.54 -4.90 -6.05
CA CYS A 9 -6.38 -5.69 -5.68
C CYS A 9 -6.38 -7.01 -6.46
N THR A 10 -5.28 -7.30 -7.14
CA THR A 10 -5.07 -8.53 -7.93
C THR A 10 -4.16 -9.54 -7.24
N GLY A 11 -3.69 -9.24 -6.01
CA GLY A 11 -2.79 -10.13 -5.27
C GLY A 11 -1.37 -10.19 -5.82
N CYS A 12 -0.96 -9.23 -6.66
CA CYS A 12 0.32 -9.30 -7.36
C CYS A 12 1.59 -9.26 -6.48
N GLY A 13 1.49 -8.92 -5.19
CA GLY A 13 2.62 -8.92 -4.25
C GLY A 13 3.59 -7.74 -4.35
N ILE A 14 3.47 -6.85 -5.33
CA ILE A 14 4.41 -5.72 -5.52
C ILE A 14 4.49 -4.82 -4.27
N CYS A 15 3.35 -4.53 -3.63
CA CYS A 15 3.34 -3.70 -2.43
C CYS A 15 3.98 -4.39 -1.22
N GLU A 16 3.92 -5.72 -1.14
CA GLU A 16 4.58 -6.52 -0.11
C GLU A 16 6.10 -6.45 -0.24
N GLU A 17 6.62 -6.63 -1.46
CA GLU A 17 8.06 -6.52 -1.73
C GLU A 17 8.59 -5.10 -1.52
N ALA A 18 7.82 -4.08 -1.90
CA ALA A 18 8.23 -2.68 -1.81
C ALA A 18 8.16 -2.10 -0.39
N CYS A 19 7.42 -2.74 0.52
CA CYS A 19 7.18 -2.20 1.86
C CYS A 19 8.44 -2.28 2.74
N PRO A 20 9.06 -1.14 3.12
CA PRO A 20 10.28 -1.17 3.93
C PRO A 20 10.05 -1.74 5.34
N GLY A 21 8.86 -1.49 5.90
CA GLY A 21 8.44 -2.01 7.20
C GLY A 21 7.99 -3.47 7.17
N LYS A 22 7.98 -4.12 6.00
CA LYS A 22 7.48 -5.49 5.79
C LYS A 22 6.14 -5.77 6.50
N CYS A 23 5.25 -4.78 6.48
CA CYS A 23 3.96 -4.82 7.16
C CYS A 23 2.81 -5.17 6.22
N ILE A 24 3.09 -5.66 5.01
CA ILE A 24 2.08 -6.01 4.02
C ILE A 24 2.28 -7.47 3.65
N ALA A 25 1.19 -8.24 3.62
CA ALA A 25 1.18 -9.63 3.18
C ALA A 25 0.01 -9.85 2.20
N VAL A 26 0.23 -10.61 1.12
CA VAL A 26 -0.87 -11.08 0.27
C VAL A 26 -1.46 -12.36 0.86
N GLY A 27 -2.73 -12.30 1.25
CA GLY A 27 -3.47 -13.41 1.82
C GLY A 27 -3.88 -14.45 0.77
N SER A 28 -4.45 -15.56 1.23
CA SER A 28 -4.99 -16.63 0.37
C SER A 28 -6.25 -16.23 -0.41
N ASP A 29 -6.80 -15.05 -0.13
CA ASP A 29 -7.89 -14.41 -0.88
C ASP A 29 -7.38 -13.52 -2.03
N ASP A 30 -6.08 -13.55 -2.33
CA ASP A 30 -5.39 -12.68 -3.29
C ASP A 30 -5.55 -11.18 -2.96
N ILE A 31 -5.86 -10.86 -1.70
CA ILE A 31 -5.97 -9.49 -1.22
C ILE A 31 -4.77 -9.16 -0.33
N ALA A 32 -4.15 -8.02 -0.60
CA ALA A 32 -3.11 -7.48 0.27
C ALA A 32 -3.74 -7.00 1.60
N VAL A 33 -3.12 -7.39 2.72
CA VAL A 33 -3.48 -6.97 4.07
C VAL A 33 -2.31 -6.21 4.67
N ILE A 34 -2.60 -5.10 5.35
CA ILE A 34 -1.61 -4.26 6.00
C ILE A 34 -1.72 -4.44 7.51
N GLU A 35 -0.62 -4.82 8.14
CA GLU A 35 -0.49 -4.88 9.59
C GLU A 35 -0.33 -3.46 10.16
N GLU A 36 -1.43 -2.93 10.68
CA GLU A 36 -1.57 -1.53 11.10
C GLU A 36 -0.51 -1.11 12.13
N PHE A 37 -0.17 -2.01 13.04
CA PHE A 37 0.77 -1.74 14.14
C PHE A 37 2.20 -1.42 13.64
N TYR A 38 2.58 -1.98 12.49
CA TYR A 38 3.92 -1.81 11.92
C TYR A 38 3.95 -0.80 10.76
N CYS A 39 2.79 -0.30 10.33
CA CYS A 39 2.69 0.61 9.19
C CYS A 39 3.00 2.05 9.59
N GLU A 40 4.13 2.58 9.13
CA GLU A 40 4.54 3.98 9.36
C GLU A 40 3.88 5.00 8.41
N ASN A 41 2.92 4.57 7.59
CA ASN A 41 2.21 5.44 6.64
C ASN A 41 3.09 6.11 5.57
N CYS A 42 4.18 5.46 5.15
CA CYS A 42 5.11 6.03 4.16
C CYS A 42 4.51 6.23 2.75
N GLY A 43 3.48 5.47 2.38
CA GLY A 43 2.76 5.63 1.12
C GLY A 43 3.36 4.90 -0.10
N ILE A 44 4.49 4.21 0.05
CA ILE A 44 5.16 3.49 -1.05
C ILE A 44 4.21 2.49 -1.71
N CYS A 45 3.41 1.76 -0.92
CA CYS A 45 2.45 0.78 -1.46
C CYS A 45 1.45 1.39 -2.45
N ALA A 46 1.03 2.64 -2.23
CA ALA A 46 0.12 3.36 -3.13
C ALA A 46 0.81 3.84 -4.40
N GLU A 47 2.10 4.17 -4.32
CA GLU A 47 2.90 4.61 -5.47
C GLU A 47 3.24 3.46 -6.41
N VAL A 48 3.63 2.30 -5.87
CA VAL A 48 4.06 1.14 -6.67
C VAL A 48 2.90 0.29 -7.19
N CYS A 49 1.68 0.44 -6.65
CA CYS A 49 0.55 -0.40 -7.02
C CYS A 49 0.04 -0.05 -8.44
N PRO A 50 0.18 -0.96 -9.43
CA PRO A 50 -0.24 -0.69 -10.81
C PRO A 50 -1.75 -0.48 -10.93
N GLU A 51 -2.53 -1.23 -10.13
CA GLU A 51 -4.00 -1.17 -10.11
C GLU A 51 -4.54 -0.01 -9.27
N LYS A 52 -3.66 0.74 -8.58
CA LYS A 52 -4.05 1.79 -7.62
C LYS A 52 -5.04 1.29 -6.57
N ALA A 53 -4.86 0.03 -6.14
CA ALA A 53 -5.66 -0.60 -5.10
C ALA A 53 -5.28 -0.09 -3.71
N ALA A 54 -4.00 0.23 -3.47
CA ALA A 54 -3.56 0.88 -2.24
C ALA A 54 -3.79 2.39 -2.31
N VAL A 55 -4.58 2.94 -1.39
CA VAL A 55 -4.93 4.37 -1.35
C VAL A 55 -4.63 4.97 0.02
N LEU A 56 -4.18 6.23 0.06
CA LEU A 56 -4.00 6.96 1.32
C LEU A 56 -5.22 7.85 1.57
N PRO A 57 -6.02 7.61 2.63
CA PRO A 57 -7.04 8.54 3.06
C PRO A 57 -6.33 9.73 3.76
N TRP A 58 -6.47 10.91 3.15
CA TRP A 58 -6.07 12.24 3.65
C TRP A 58 -4.63 12.72 3.34
N HIS A 59 -4.51 13.35 2.16
CA HIS A 59 -3.67 14.52 1.83
C HIS A 59 -2.26 14.65 2.46
N SER A 60 -1.24 14.06 1.82
CA SER A 60 0.04 14.75 1.57
C SER A 60 0.98 13.94 0.67
N TRP A 61 0.51 13.55 -0.52
CA TRP A 61 1.42 13.33 -1.67
C TRP A 61 1.78 14.67 -2.35
N GLN A 62 1.80 15.78 -1.59
CA GLN A 62 2.22 17.10 -2.06
C GLN A 62 3.51 17.62 -1.41
N GLN A 63 4.28 16.78 -0.72
CA GLN A 63 5.58 17.19 -0.19
C GLN A 63 6.74 16.19 -0.42
N TRP A 64 6.59 15.18 -1.30
CA TRP A 64 7.71 14.31 -1.69
C TRP A 64 8.14 14.43 -3.16
N ASN A 65 7.68 15.46 -3.88
CA ASN A 65 8.22 15.87 -5.18
C ASN A 65 8.14 17.40 -5.39
N LYS A 66 8.57 18.13 -4.36
CA LYS A 66 9.05 19.52 -4.50
C LYS A 66 10.43 19.62 -3.84
N ALA A 67 11.40 19.02 -4.52
CA ALA A 67 12.78 19.48 -4.56
C ALA A 67 13.31 19.15 -5.96
#